data_AF-A0A966G1N0-F1
#
_entry.id   AF-A0A966G1N0-F1
#
_cell.length_a   1.000
_cell.length_b   1.000
_cell.length_c   1.000
_cell.angle_alpha   90.00
_cell.angle_beta   90.00
_cell.angle_gamma   90.00
#
_symmetry.space_group_name_H-M   'P 1'
#
loop_
_entity.id
_entity.type
_entity.pdbx_description
1 polymer ?
#
loop_
_entity_poly.entity_id
_entity_poly.type
_entity_poly.pdbx_seq_one_letter_code
_entity_poly.pdbx_strand_id
1 'polypeptide(L)' 'MEKAYSYRFYPTPEQESLLRRTLGCVRLVYNKALHERTQAWYEKQERVGYAQTSSMLTDW' A
#
# COMPACT_ATOMS: atom_id res chain seq x y z
N MET A 1 -18.00 -7.95 25.55
CA MET A 1 -17.68 -6.56 25.92
C MET A 1 -16.51 -6.14 25.05
N GLU A 2 -16.77 -5.46 23.93
CA GLU A 2 -15.69 -5.02 23.04
C GLU A 2 -15.09 -3.72 23.57
N LYS A 3 -13.77 -3.68 23.68
CA LYS A 3 -13.03 -2.50 24.13
C LYS A 3 -12.18 -2.00 22.98
N ALA A 4 -12.30 -0.71 22.67
CA ALA A 4 -11.39 -0.02 21.78
C ALA A 4 -10.44 0.85 22.62
N TYR A 5 -9.17 0.88 22.24
CA TYR A 5 -8.14 1.68 22.89
C TYR A 5 -7.58 2.70 21.91
N SER A 6 -7.34 3.91 22.41
CA SER A 6 -6.68 4.98 21.67
C SER A 6 -5.44 5.42 22.44
N TYR A 7 -4.33 5.55 21.73
CA TYR A 7 -3.05 5.97 22.30
C TYR A 7 -2.46 7.09 21.46
N ARG A 8 -1.79 8.02 22.13
CA ARG A 8 -0.95 9.01 21.46
C ARG A 8 0.46 8.46 21.33
N PHE A 9 0.97 8.47 20.12
CA PHE A 9 2.30 7.98 19.78
C PHE A 9 3.28 9.15 19.65
N TYR A 10 4.47 9.02 20.23
CA TYR A 10 5.54 10.02 20.21
C TYR A 10 6.85 9.34 19.75
N PRO A 11 7.09 9.24 18.44
CA PRO A 11 8.28 8.60 17.90
C PRO A 11 9.56 9.40 18.18
N THR A 12 10.69 8.70 18.28
CA THR A 12 12.01 9.36 18.17
C THR A 12 12.27 9.79 16.71
N PRO A 13 13.21 10.71 16.46
CA PRO A 13 13.57 11.12 15.09
C PRO A 13 13.93 9.94 14.17
N GLU A 14 14.61 8.92 14.68
CA GLU A 14 14.97 7.72 13.93
C GLU A 14 13.73 6.88 13.57
N GLN A 15 12.80 6.74 14.52
CA GLN A 15 11.53 6.05 14.29
C GLN A 15 10.67 6.79 13.26
N GLU A 16 10.61 8.12 13.33
CA GLU A 16 9.90 8.91 12.33
C GLU A 16 10.48 8.71 10.93
N SER A 17 11.82 8.73 10.81
CA SER A 17 12.51 8.50 9.54
C SER A 17 12.18 7.12 8.97
N LEU A 18 12.26 6.08 9.81
CA LEU A 18 11.90 4.72 9.42
C LEU A 18 10.44 4.62 8.98
N LEU A 19 9.50 5.21 9.74
CA LEU A 19 8.08 5.20 9.42
C LEU A 19 7.80 5.93 8.10
N ARG A 20 8.38 7.11 7.88
CA ARG A 20 8.22 7.86 6.63
C ARG A 20 8.70 7.06 5.43
N ARG A 21 9.86 6.41 5.54
CA ARG A 21 10.40 5.54 4.47
C ARG A 21 9.48 4.36 4.21
N THR A 22 9.12 3.60 5.24
CA THR A 22 8.28 2.40 5.12
C THR A 22 6.90 2.74 4.56
N LEU A 23 6.20 3.69 5.17
CA LEU A 23 4.86 4.10 4.72
C LEU A 23 4.89 4.75 3.34
N GLY A 24 5.95 5.48 3.01
CA GLY A 24 6.17 6.04 1.68
C GLY A 24 6.29 4.97 0.61
N CYS A 25 7.16 3.98 0.82
CA CYS A 25 7.34 2.84 -0.09
C CYS A 25 6.04 2.03 -0.25
N VAL A 26 5.36 1.71 0.86
CA VAL A 26 4.09 0.98 0.84
C VAL A 26 3.02 1.75 0.06
N ARG A 27 2.89 3.06 0.29
CA ARG A 27 1.93 3.90 -0.42
C ARG A 27 2.18 3.93 -1.92
N LEU A 28 3.45 4.03 -2.34
CA LEU A 28 3.82 4.01 -3.75
C LEU A 28 3.38 2.71 -4.43
N VAL A 29 3.76 1.57 -3.85
CA VAL A 29 3.45 0.24 -4.39
C VAL A 29 1.94 0.00 -4.43
N TYR A 30 1.23 0.36 -3.35
CA TYR A 30 -0.22 0.25 -3.28
C TYR A 30 -0.91 1.07 -4.37
N ASN A 31 -0.49 2.33 -4.56
CA ASN A 31 -1.09 3.20 -5.56
C ASN A 31 -0.83 2.74 -6.99
N LYS A 32 0.37 2.20 -7.29
CA LYS A 32 0.66 1.56 -8.57
C LYS A 32 -0.27 0.36 -8.81
N ALA A 33 -0.36 -0.56 -7.86
CA ALA A 33 -1.25 -1.72 -7.96
C ALA A 33 -2.73 -1.31 -8.08
N LEU A 34 -3.16 -0.29 -7.34
CA LEU A 34 -4.52 0.25 -7.47
C LEU A 34 -4.77 0.79 -8.88
N HIS A 35 -3.84 1.58 -9.41
CA HIS A 35 -3.93 2.11 -10.76
C HIS A 35 -4.08 1.01 -11.81
N GLU A 36 -3.21 -0.01 -11.79
CA GLU A 36 -3.26 -1.13 -12.74
C GLU A 36 -4.60 -1.88 -12.69
N ARG A 37 -5.10 -2.20 -11.49
CA ARG A 37 -6.40 -2.86 -11.32
C ARG A 37 -7.55 -2.00 -11.84
N THR A 38 -7.48 -0.70 -11.60
CA THR A 38 -8.46 0.27 -12.07
C THR A 38 -8.47 0.33 -13.60
N GLN A 39 -7.30 0.46 -14.24
CA GLN A 39 -7.21 0.49 -15.71
C GLN A 39 -7.70 -0.82 -16.33
N ALA A 40 -7.23 -1.97 -15.84
CA ALA A 40 -7.64 -3.28 -16.35
C ALA A 40 -9.17 -3.49 -16.31
N TRP A 41 -9.82 -3.02 -15.24
CA TRP A 41 -11.28 -3.10 -15.14
C TRP A 41 -11.97 -2.15 -16.13
N TYR A 42 -11.58 -0.87 -16.17
CA TYR A 42 -12.27 0.12 -17.01
C TYR A 42 -12.05 -0.11 -18.51
N GLU A 43 -10.88 -0.58 -18.92
CA GLU A 43 -10.56 -0.78 -20.33
C GLU A 43 -10.97 -2.16 -20.84
N LYS A 44 -10.81 -3.21 -20.02
CA LYS A 44 -10.90 -4.61 -20.45
C LYS A 44 -11.91 -5.44 -19.66
N GLN A 45 -12.52 -4.88 -18.61
CA GLN A 45 -13.35 -5.63 -17.65
C GLN A 45 -12.59 -6.81 -17.01
N GLU A 46 -11.27 -6.69 -16.90
CA GLU A 46 -10.41 -7.73 -16.34
C GLU A 46 -10.18 -7.51 -14.85
N ARG A 47 -10.19 -8.61 -14.10
CA ARG A 47 -9.86 -8.57 -12.68
C ARG A 47 -8.39 -8.91 -12.47
N VAL A 48 -7.63 -7.90 -12.06
CA VAL A 48 -6.24 -8.07 -11.62
C VAL A 48 -6.21 -8.26 -10.10
N GLY A 49 -5.72 -9.42 -9.66
CA GLY A 49 -5.61 -9.82 -8.27
C GLY A 49 -4.18 -9.73 -7.71
N TYR A 50 -4.02 -10.18 -6.46
CA TYR A 50 -2.76 -10.07 -5.73
C TYR A 50 -1.56 -10.69 -6.46
N ALA A 51 -1.70 -11.93 -6.95
CA ALA A 51 -0.60 -12.63 -7.62
C ALA A 51 -0.08 -11.87 -8.86
N GLN A 52 -0.99 -11.28 -9.66
CA GLN A 52 -0.63 -10.48 -10.81
C GLN A 52 0.07 -9.18 -10.39
N THR A 53 -0.51 -8.43 -9.43
CA THR A 53 0.14 -7.21 -8.92
C THR A 53 1.48 -7.48 -8.23
N SER A 54 1.66 -8.65 -7.62
CA SER A 54 2.92 -9.07 -7.01
C SER A 54 3.98 -9.34 -8.07
N SER A 55 3.61 -9.93 -9.21
CA SER A 55 4.53 -10.12 -10.34
C SER A 55 4.94 -8.79 -10.95
N MET A 56 4.00 -7.85 -11.12
CA MET A 56 4.29 -6.54 -11.70
C MET A 56 5.34 -5.74 -10.91
N LEU A 57 5.47 -5.99 -9.60
CA LEU A 57 6.45 -5.31 -8.74
C LEU A 57 7.89 -5.48 -9.24
N THR A 58 8.22 -6.61 -9.87
CA THR A 58 9.57 -6.85 -10.38
C THR A 58 9.89 -6.11 -11.67
N ASP A 59 8.85 -5.57 -12.32
CA ASP A 59 8.96 -4.88 -13.61
C ASP A 59 8.93 -3.35 -13.45
N TRP A 60 8.62 -2.84 -12.25
CA TRP A 60 8.41 -1.42 -11.95
C TRP A 60 9.66 -0.64 -11.53
#